data_AF-A0A962M049-F1
#
_entry.id   AF-A0A962M049-F1
#
_cell.length_a   1.000
_cell.length_b   1.000
_cell.length_c   1.000
_cell.angle_alpha   90.00
_cell.angle_beta   90.00
_cell.angle_gamma   90.00
#
_symmetry.space_group_name_H-M   'P 1'
#
loop_
_entity.id
_entity.type
_entity.pdbx_description
1 polymer ?
#
loop_
_entity_poly.entity_id
_entity_poly.type
_entity_poly.pdbx_seq_one_letter_code
_entity_poly.pdbx_strand_id
1 'polypeptide(L)'
;QYHGHEPRKEGNPLGDNHRSMFPTYSISKIASETVCRFVARQHRIPTTIARLSVPYGDNGGWMYFHMLMMQQGLPIDIHPEGPNLYNPIHVDDYIEKIPYLLGAATAEVTTTNFGGSEPVSIEQWCDHIGDLTGLTPEFNRTTNAFGSLCIDTTRMHELIGRTRVDWRDGIRRQLQALAPEVLK
;
A
#
# COMPACT_ATOMS: atom_id res chain seq x y z
N GLN A 1 -12.37 -6.24 -6.71
CA GLN A 1 -13.56 -5.44 -6.37
C GLN A 1 -13.61 -5.30 -4.87
N TYR A 2 -14.17 -4.20 -4.38
CA TYR A 2 -14.37 -3.98 -2.96
C TYR A 2 -15.19 -5.13 -2.36
N HIS A 3 -14.78 -5.59 -1.17
CA HIS A 3 -15.38 -6.74 -0.48
C HIS A 3 -15.48 -6.47 1.03
N GLY A 4 -15.79 -5.23 1.41
CA GLY A 4 -15.85 -4.83 2.81
C GLY A 4 -14.48 -4.63 3.48
N HIS A 5 -14.53 -4.44 4.79
CA HIS A 5 -13.42 -3.99 5.64
C HIS A 5 -12.56 -5.11 6.23
N GLU A 6 -12.87 -6.38 5.95
CA GLU A 6 -12.09 -7.50 6.47
C GLU A 6 -10.64 -7.43 5.94
N PRO A 7 -9.63 -7.42 6.82
CA PRO A 7 -8.23 -7.43 6.40
C PRO A 7 -7.90 -8.67 5.56
N ARG A 8 -7.25 -8.45 4.43
CA ARG A 8 -6.97 -9.50 3.45
C ARG A 8 -5.81 -10.37 3.91
N LYS A 9 -6.07 -11.66 4.05
CA LYS A 9 -5.08 -12.73 4.25
C LYS A 9 -4.57 -13.26 2.90
N GLU A 10 -3.40 -13.87 2.89
CA GLU A 10 -2.76 -14.38 1.66
C GLU A 10 -3.59 -15.44 0.94
N GLY A 11 -4.38 -16.22 1.70
CA GLY A 11 -5.26 -17.27 1.22
C GLY A 11 -6.66 -16.81 0.82
N ASN A 12 -7.00 -15.52 0.97
CA ASN A 12 -8.28 -15.03 0.48
C ASN A 12 -8.38 -15.08 -1.05
N PRO A 13 -9.60 -15.14 -1.62
CA PRO A 13 -9.79 -15.11 -3.06
C PRO A 13 -9.14 -13.88 -3.71
N LEU A 14 -8.51 -14.09 -4.87
CA LEU A 14 -7.94 -13.01 -5.67
C LEU A 14 -9.04 -12.13 -6.26
N GLY A 15 -8.78 -10.84 -6.36
CA GLY A 15 -9.75 -9.87 -6.85
C GLY A 15 -9.12 -8.80 -7.73
N ASP A 16 -9.97 -8.13 -8.51
CA ASP A 16 -9.57 -7.05 -9.40
C ASP A 16 -9.95 -5.70 -8.79
N ASN A 17 -9.12 -5.19 -7.87
CA ASN A 17 -9.40 -3.91 -7.18
C ASN A 17 -9.19 -2.70 -8.08
N HIS A 18 -8.23 -2.79 -9.00
CA HIS A 18 -7.80 -1.65 -9.81
C HIS A 18 -8.65 -1.43 -11.07
N ARG A 19 -9.69 -2.25 -11.29
CA ARG A 19 -10.47 -2.27 -12.54
C ARG A 19 -10.93 -0.89 -13.02
N SER A 20 -11.35 -0.01 -12.11
CA SER A 20 -11.91 1.31 -12.46
C SER A 20 -10.88 2.28 -13.02
N MET A 21 -9.59 2.12 -12.70
CA MET A 21 -8.51 3.05 -13.10
C MET A 21 -7.44 2.37 -13.96
N PHE A 22 -7.09 1.12 -13.65
CA PHE A 22 -6.09 0.32 -14.34
C PHE A 22 -6.66 -1.06 -14.69
N PRO A 23 -7.47 -1.15 -15.76
CA PRO A 23 -8.29 -2.33 -16.07
C PRO A 23 -7.52 -3.66 -16.18
N THR A 24 -6.25 -3.60 -16.56
CA THR A 24 -5.40 -4.79 -16.76
C THR A 24 -4.46 -5.07 -15.59
N TYR A 25 -4.27 -4.13 -14.66
CA TYR A 25 -3.21 -4.21 -13.67
C TYR A 25 -3.32 -5.44 -12.75
N SER A 26 -4.48 -5.61 -12.09
CA SER A 26 -4.69 -6.72 -11.15
C SER A 26 -4.58 -8.07 -11.87
N ILE A 27 -5.16 -8.18 -13.05
CA ILE A 27 -5.19 -9.40 -13.86
C ILE A 27 -3.77 -9.78 -14.29
N SER A 28 -2.98 -8.82 -14.78
CA SER A 28 -1.58 -9.06 -15.16
C SER A 28 -0.73 -9.49 -13.96
N LYS A 29 -0.93 -8.91 -12.77
CA LYS A 29 -0.22 -9.32 -11.55
C LYS A 29 -0.60 -10.74 -11.11
N ILE A 30 -1.89 -11.08 -11.14
CA ILE A 30 -2.37 -12.44 -10.83
C ILE A 30 -1.79 -13.47 -11.80
N ALA A 31 -1.81 -13.19 -13.11
CA ALA A 31 -1.22 -14.07 -14.11
C ALA A 31 0.29 -14.24 -13.90
N SER A 32 0.99 -13.14 -13.55
CA SER A 32 2.43 -13.16 -13.25
C SER A 32 2.76 -14.03 -12.04
N GLU A 33 1.93 -14.04 -10.99
CA GLU A 33 2.12 -14.95 -9.85
C GLU A 33 2.06 -16.42 -10.27
N THR A 34 1.13 -16.79 -11.16
CA THR A 34 1.01 -18.16 -11.67
C THR A 34 2.28 -18.58 -12.41
N VAL A 35 2.79 -17.73 -13.32
CA VAL A 35 4.03 -17.98 -14.06
C VAL A 35 5.22 -18.08 -13.10
N CYS A 36 5.31 -17.18 -12.13
CA CYS A 36 6.36 -17.16 -11.12
C CYS A 36 6.40 -18.49 -10.33
N ARG A 37 5.24 -18.98 -9.87
CA ARG A 37 5.12 -20.26 -9.16
C ARG A 37 5.50 -21.45 -10.04
N PHE A 38 5.06 -21.46 -11.29
CA PHE A 38 5.40 -22.52 -12.23
C PHE A 38 6.91 -22.61 -12.45
N VAL A 39 7.56 -21.48 -12.78
CA VAL A 39 9.01 -21.42 -13.02
C VAL A 39 9.79 -21.78 -11.75
N ALA A 40 9.39 -21.24 -10.59
CA ALA A 40 10.03 -21.53 -9.31
C ALA A 40 10.02 -23.03 -8.99
N ARG A 41 8.88 -23.71 -9.18
CA ARG A 41 8.76 -25.16 -8.95
C ARG A 41 9.53 -25.97 -9.97
N GLN A 42 9.40 -25.65 -11.26
CA GLN A 42 10.06 -26.39 -12.34
C GLN A 42 11.58 -26.35 -12.24
N HIS A 43 12.13 -25.20 -11.86
CA HIS A 43 13.58 -24.99 -11.78
C HIS A 43 14.13 -25.02 -10.34
N ARG A 44 13.27 -25.29 -9.35
CA ARG A 44 13.60 -25.27 -7.91
C ARG A 44 14.29 -23.96 -7.48
N ILE A 45 13.83 -22.83 -8.01
CA ILE A 45 14.36 -21.51 -7.67
C ILE A 45 13.66 -21.03 -6.39
N PRO A 46 14.37 -20.83 -5.27
CA PRO A 46 13.79 -20.26 -4.08
C PRO A 46 13.17 -18.89 -4.39
N THR A 47 11.87 -18.75 -4.13
CA THR A 47 11.11 -17.57 -4.51
C THR A 47 10.20 -17.10 -3.38
N THR A 48 10.06 -15.78 -3.25
CA THR A 48 9.05 -15.12 -2.43
C THR A 48 8.17 -14.22 -3.31
N ILE A 49 6.85 -14.34 -3.16
CA ILE A 49 5.86 -13.41 -3.71
C ILE A 49 5.40 -12.52 -2.55
N ALA A 50 5.87 -11.28 -2.54
CA ALA A 50 5.45 -10.25 -1.60
C ALA A 50 4.40 -9.34 -2.25
N ARG A 51 3.14 -9.45 -1.82
CA ARG A 51 2.03 -8.64 -2.34
C ARG A 51 2.03 -7.27 -1.67
N LEU A 52 2.66 -6.31 -2.34
CA LEU A 52 2.88 -4.96 -1.83
C LEU A 52 1.56 -4.18 -1.68
N SER A 53 1.39 -3.51 -0.53
CA SER A 53 0.33 -2.53 -0.25
C SER A 53 0.71 -1.15 -0.83
N VAL A 54 0.70 -0.08 -0.04
CA VAL A 54 0.94 1.30 -0.51
C VAL A 54 2.37 1.75 -0.19
N PRO A 55 3.34 1.67 -1.12
CA PRO A 55 4.69 2.18 -0.89
C PRO A 55 4.74 3.71 -0.97
N TYR A 56 5.56 4.32 -0.13
CA TYR A 56 5.84 5.76 -0.18
C TYR A 56 7.21 6.11 0.39
N GLY A 57 7.67 7.33 0.16
CA GLY A 57 8.88 7.89 0.76
C GLY A 57 9.30 9.18 0.09
N ASP A 58 10.59 9.50 0.18
CA ASP A 58 11.19 10.76 -0.29
C ASP A 58 11.22 10.92 -1.82
N ASN A 59 10.66 9.97 -2.58
CA ASN A 59 10.57 9.99 -4.04
C ASN A 59 9.13 9.82 -4.56
N GLY A 60 8.15 10.13 -3.72
CA GLY A 60 6.72 10.13 -4.05
C GLY A 60 5.93 9.02 -3.36
N GLY A 61 4.68 8.86 -3.78
CA GLY A 61 3.70 7.98 -3.15
C GLY A 61 2.34 8.64 -3.11
N TRP A 62 1.32 7.90 -2.70
CA TRP A 62 -0.06 8.35 -2.78
C TRP A 62 -0.33 9.60 -1.93
N MET A 63 0.30 9.68 -0.76
CA MET A 63 0.19 10.81 0.16
C MET A 63 0.71 12.12 -0.47
N TYR A 64 1.79 12.06 -1.25
CA TYR A 64 2.28 13.21 -2.01
C TYR A 64 1.28 13.65 -3.09
N PHE A 65 0.69 12.70 -3.83
CA PHE A 65 -0.36 13.03 -4.80
C PHE A 65 -1.60 13.64 -4.14
N HIS A 66 -2.03 13.13 -2.99
CA HIS A 66 -3.15 13.72 -2.26
C HIS A 66 -2.82 15.12 -1.72
N MET A 67 -1.58 15.37 -1.28
CA MET A 67 -1.12 16.72 -0.95
C MET A 67 -1.24 17.66 -2.16
N LEU A 68 -0.78 17.23 -3.34
CA LEU A 68 -0.92 18.03 -4.57
C LEU A 68 -2.38 18.30 -4.92
N MET A 69 -3.27 17.31 -4.77
CA MET A 69 -4.70 17.50 -4.98
C MET A 69 -5.28 18.53 -4.02
N MET A 70 -4.95 18.44 -2.72
CA MET A 70 -5.35 19.42 -1.72
C MET A 70 -4.83 20.82 -2.04
N GLN A 71 -3.57 20.94 -2.49
CA GLN A 71 -2.95 22.22 -2.86
C GLN A 71 -3.67 22.87 -4.06
N GLN A 72 -4.15 22.06 -5.00
CA GLN A 72 -4.86 22.52 -6.20
C GLN A 72 -6.38 22.60 -6.04
N GLY A 73 -6.92 22.31 -4.85
CA GLY A 73 -8.36 22.28 -4.61
C GLY A 73 -9.09 21.20 -5.42
N LEU A 74 -8.41 20.09 -5.71
CA LEU A 74 -9.00 18.94 -6.41
C LEU A 74 -9.56 17.93 -5.39
N PRO A 75 -10.79 17.44 -5.59
CA PRO A 75 -11.39 16.47 -4.68
C PRO A 75 -10.70 15.11 -4.77
N ILE A 76 -10.51 14.45 -3.62
CA ILE A 76 -9.94 13.12 -3.47
C ILE A 76 -11.07 12.10 -3.47
N ASP A 77 -11.06 11.21 -4.47
CA ASP A 77 -12.03 10.13 -4.58
C ASP A 77 -11.83 9.08 -3.47
N ILE A 78 -12.88 8.82 -2.69
CA ILE A 78 -12.92 7.78 -1.66
C ILE A 78 -14.16 6.91 -1.82
N HIS A 79 -14.07 5.65 -1.39
CA HIS A 79 -15.25 4.78 -1.40
C HIS A 79 -16.23 5.24 -0.31
N PRO A 80 -17.57 5.22 -0.54
CA PRO A 80 -18.55 5.72 0.42
C PRO A 80 -18.59 4.91 1.72
N GLU A 81 -18.31 3.62 1.62
CA GLU A 81 -18.16 2.73 2.78
C GLU A 81 -16.75 2.85 3.35
N GLY A 82 -16.51 3.91 4.12
CA GLY A 82 -15.29 4.07 4.90
C GLY A 82 -15.30 3.25 6.21
N PRO A 83 -14.14 3.16 6.90
CA PRO A 83 -12.87 3.82 6.58
C PRO A 83 -12.12 3.18 5.41
N ASN A 84 -11.51 4.01 4.54
CA ASN A 84 -10.73 3.57 3.39
C ASN A 84 -9.31 3.13 3.78
N LEU A 85 -9.20 2.01 4.49
CA LEU A 85 -7.96 1.52 5.11
C LEU A 85 -6.98 0.85 4.13
N TYR A 86 -5.70 1.15 4.33
CA TYR A 86 -4.54 0.54 3.65
C TYR A 86 -3.39 0.35 4.65
N ASN A 87 -2.28 -0.23 4.21
CA ASN A 87 -1.07 -0.42 5.02
C ASN A 87 0.12 0.31 4.37
N PRO A 88 0.23 1.65 4.54
CA PRO A 88 1.33 2.40 3.94
C PRO A 88 2.69 1.96 4.47
N ILE A 89 3.64 1.71 3.57
CA ILE A 89 5.00 1.26 3.91
C ILE A 89 6.04 2.25 3.41
N HIS A 90 6.86 2.75 4.34
CA HIS A 90 7.92 3.70 4.03
C HIS A 90 9.11 3.01 3.35
N VAL A 91 9.86 3.75 2.53
CA VAL A 91 11.05 3.28 1.81
C VAL A 91 12.09 2.60 2.66
N ASP A 92 12.42 3.19 3.81
CA ASP A 92 13.37 2.60 4.75
C ASP A 92 12.94 1.20 5.19
N ASP A 93 11.64 1.01 5.46
CA ASP A 93 11.11 -0.28 5.88
C ASP A 93 11.10 -1.27 4.73
N TYR A 94 10.60 -0.90 3.54
CA TYR A 94 10.59 -1.89 2.47
C TYR A 94 12.00 -2.29 2.02
N ILE A 95 12.98 -1.38 2.05
CA ILE A 95 14.40 -1.70 1.78
C ILE A 95 14.95 -2.63 2.86
N GLU A 96 14.72 -2.31 4.13
CA GLU A 96 15.17 -3.13 5.25
C GLU A 96 14.59 -4.55 5.18
N LYS A 97 13.36 -4.72 4.68
CA LYS A 97 12.72 -6.03 4.55
C LYS A 97 13.19 -6.87 3.37
N ILE A 98 13.87 -6.32 2.37
CA ILE A 98 14.32 -7.07 1.17
C ILE A 98 15.17 -8.30 1.53
N PRO A 99 16.25 -8.20 2.35
CA PRO A 99 17.07 -9.37 2.70
C PRO A 99 16.27 -10.47 3.42
N TYR A 100 15.29 -10.10 4.25
CA TYR A 100 14.45 -11.06 4.96
C TYR A 100 13.48 -11.78 4.01
N LEU A 101 12.91 -11.06 3.03
CA LEU A 101 12.08 -11.64 1.98
C LEU A 101 12.87 -12.63 1.11
N LEU A 102 14.14 -12.32 0.83
CA LEU A 102 15.06 -13.24 0.14
C LEU A 102 15.40 -14.46 1.01
N GLY A 103 15.65 -14.27 2.31
CA GLY A 103 15.89 -15.37 3.25
C GLY A 103 14.68 -16.28 3.48
N ALA A 104 13.47 -15.74 3.32
CA ALA A 104 12.21 -16.47 3.42
C ALA A 104 11.85 -17.28 2.16
N ALA A 105 12.61 -17.15 1.08
CA ALA A 105 12.29 -17.72 -0.22
C ALA A 105 12.39 -19.26 -0.21
N THR A 106 11.42 -19.94 -0.84
CA THR A 106 11.37 -21.41 -0.92
C THR A 106 11.05 -21.88 -2.33
N ALA A 107 11.38 -23.13 -2.67
CA ALA A 107 11.03 -23.71 -3.97
C ALA A 107 9.50 -23.90 -4.16
N GLU A 108 8.75 -23.97 -3.06
CA GLU A 108 7.28 -23.99 -3.06
C GLU A 108 6.64 -22.59 -3.15
N VAL A 109 7.47 -21.56 -3.22
CA VAL A 109 7.10 -20.14 -3.28
C VAL A 109 6.43 -19.67 -2.00
N THR A 110 7.21 -18.96 -1.18
CA THR A 110 6.70 -18.25 -0.02
C THR A 110 5.82 -17.10 -0.50
N THR A 111 4.59 -16.99 0.01
CA THR A 111 3.70 -15.87 -0.29
C THR A 111 3.42 -15.10 0.99
N THR A 112 3.50 -13.78 0.94
CA THR A 112 3.15 -12.92 2.08
C THR A 112 2.53 -11.62 1.55
N ASN A 113 1.56 -11.07 2.28
CA ASN A 113 1.24 -9.66 2.14
C ASN A 113 2.42 -8.82 2.63
N PHE A 114 2.60 -7.64 2.06
CA PHE A 114 3.74 -6.78 2.38
C PHE A 114 3.32 -5.31 2.43
N GLY A 115 3.36 -4.71 3.62
CA GLY A 115 2.94 -3.32 3.83
C GLY A 115 3.32 -2.82 5.21
N GLY A 116 2.84 -1.63 5.56
CA GLY A 116 3.05 -1.06 6.89
C GLY A 116 2.40 -1.91 7.98
N SER A 117 3.02 -1.93 9.16
CA SER A 117 2.45 -2.64 10.32
C SER A 117 1.21 -1.96 10.91
N GLU A 118 0.95 -0.72 10.51
CA GLU A 118 -0.18 0.08 10.95
C GLU A 118 -1.17 0.26 9.79
N PRO A 119 -2.45 -0.08 9.99
CA PRO A 119 -3.48 0.28 9.04
C PRO A 119 -3.80 1.78 9.17
N VAL A 120 -3.83 2.49 8.04
CA VAL A 120 -4.10 3.92 7.96
C VAL A 120 -5.10 4.16 6.84
N SER A 121 -6.11 4.98 7.11
CA SER A 121 -7.11 5.33 6.11
C SER A 121 -6.69 6.51 5.25
N ILE A 122 -7.26 6.63 4.05
CA ILE A 122 -7.06 7.81 3.19
C ILE A 122 -7.42 9.09 3.94
N GLU A 123 -8.53 9.05 4.66
CA GLU A 123 -9.01 10.16 5.48
C GLU A 123 -7.96 10.57 6.53
N GLN A 124 -7.43 9.60 7.30
CA GLN A 124 -6.46 9.87 8.36
C GLN A 124 -5.15 10.49 7.84
N TRP A 125 -4.60 10.01 6.72
CA TRP A 125 -3.36 10.61 6.22
C TRP A 125 -3.61 11.99 5.59
N CYS A 126 -4.79 12.22 5.01
CA CYS A 126 -5.14 13.53 4.44
C CYS A 126 -5.35 14.57 5.54
N ASP A 127 -5.99 14.17 6.65
CA ASP A 127 -6.10 15.02 7.84
C ASP A 127 -4.72 15.39 8.38
N HIS A 128 -3.80 14.42 8.48
CA HIS A 128 -2.42 14.68 8.92
C HIS A 128 -1.63 15.59 7.96
N ILE A 129 -1.83 15.44 6.64
CA ILE A 129 -1.27 16.38 5.65
C ILE A 129 -1.84 17.79 5.89
N GLY A 130 -3.13 17.91 6.19
CA GLY A 130 -3.77 19.19 6.51
C GLY A 130 -3.21 19.84 7.77
N ASP A 131 -2.91 19.05 8.80
CA ASP A 131 -2.23 19.54 10.00
C ASP A 131 -0.86 20.15 9.67
N LEU A 132 -0.06 19.45 8.84
CA LEU A 132 1.29 19.88 8.43
C LEU A 132 1.30 21.11 7.51
N THR A 133 0.29 21.25 6.65
CA THR A 133 0.32 22.23 5.53
C THR A 133 -0.69 23.36 5.66
N GLY A 134 -1.79 23.14 6.39
CA GLY A 134 -2.92 24.08 6.49
C GLY A 134 -3.93 23.94 5.36
N LEU A 135 -3.73 22.97 4.47
CA LEU A 135 -4.67 22.61 3.42
C LEU A 135 -5.81 21.76 4.00
N THR A 136 -7.01 21.89 3.45
CA THR A 136 -8.18 21.10 3.86
C THR A 136 -8.51 20.06 2.79
N PRO A 137 -8.65 18.77 3.13
CA PRO A 137 -9.03 17.76 2.14
C PRO A 137 -10.51 17.90 1.75
N GLU A 138 -10.79 17.86 0.45
CA GLU A 138 -12.13 17.69 -0.10
C GLU A 138 -12.29 16.24 -0.57
N PHE A 139 -13.31 15.54 -0.08
CA PHE A 139 -13.56 14.13 -0.43
C PHE A 139 -14.77 13.98 -1.33
N ASN A 140 -14.59 13.34 -2.48
CA ASN A 140 -15.68 12.90 -3.34
C ASN A 140 -15.99 11.42 -3.07
N ARG A 141 -17.18 11.14 -2.55
CA ARG A 141 -17.61 9.76 -2.23
C ARG A 141 -18.20 9.09 -3.46
N THR A 142 -17.54 8.07 -3.98
CA THR A 142 -17.99 7.35 -5.19
C THR A 142 -17.65 5.86 -5.14
N THR A 143 -18.58 5.01 -5.58
CA THR A 143 -18.35 3.56 -5.68
C THR A 143 -17.35 3.17 -6.78
N ASN A 144 -16.93 4.14 -7.60
CA ASN A 144 -15.85 3.96 -8.57
C ASN A 144 -14.45 4.09 -7.95
N ALA A 145 -14.34 4.70 -6.76
CA ALA A 145 -13.09 4.78 -6.02
C ALA A 145 -12.66 3.41 -5.51
N PHE A 146 -11.37 3.25 -5.24
CA PHE A 146 -10.86 2.07 -4.57
C PHE A 146 -11.37 2.04 -3.12
N GLY A 147 -12.13 1.01 -2.78
CA GLY A 147 -12.48 0.74 -1.40
C GLY A 147 -11.31 0.22 -0.57
N SER A 148 -11.53 0.12 0.74
CA SER A 148 -10.55 -0.40 1.71
C SER A 148 -9.87 -1.69 1.22
N LEU A 149 -8.54 -1.71 1.28
CA LEU A 149 -7.70 -2.85 0.93
C LEU A 149 -6.67 -3.15 2.02
N CYS A 150 -7.09 -3.00 3.28
CA CYS A 150 -6.31 -3.37 4.45
C CYS A 150 -5.85 -4.83 4.34
N ILE A 151 -4.58 -5.09 4.67
CA ILE A 151 -4.00 -6.43 4.69
C ILE A 151 -3.88 -6.94 6.13
N ASP A 152 -4.08 -8.23 6.32
CA ASP A 152 -3.64 -8.91 7.53
C ASP A 152 -2.11 -9.02 7.48
N THR A 153 -1.44 -8.48 8.51
CA THR A 153 0.03 -8.41 8.60
C THR A 153 0.62 -9.51 9.49
N THR A 154 -0.21 -10.41 10.04
CA THR A 154 0.24 -11.46 10.98
C THR A 154 1.38 -12.29 10.38
N ARG A 155 1.17 -12.83 9.18
CA ARG A 155 2.18 -13.65 8.48
C ARG A 155 3.44 -12.86 8.14
N MET A 156 3.28 -11.61 7.70
CA MET A 156 4.41 -10.73 7.41
C MET A 156 5.27 -10.50 8.67
N HIS A 157 4.65 -10.23 9.81
CA HIS A 157 5.35 -10.00 11.07
C HIS A 157 6.07 -11.25 11.58
N GLU A 158 5.45 -12.42 11.45
CA GLU A 158 6.09 -13.70 11.76
C GLU A 158 7.30 -13.99 10.86
N LEU A 159 7.20 -13.63 9.58
CA LEU A 159 8.19 -14.00 8.56
C LEU A 159 9.39 -13.04 8.50
N ILE A 160 9.13 -11.74 8.54
CA ILE A 160 10.13 -10.67 8.27
C ILE A 160 10.12 -9.56 9.33
N GLY A 161 9.34 -9.72 10.40
CA GLY A 161 9.24 -8.74 11.47
C GLY A 161 8.36 -7.53 11.15
N ARG A 162 8.19 -6.67 12.16
CA ARG A 162 7.42 -5.42 12.04
C ARG A 162 8.23 -4.33 11.34
N THR A 163 7.51 -3.40 10.71
CA THR A 163 8.02 -2.11 10.22
C THR A 163 8.28 -1.16 11.38
N ARG A 164 9.12 -0.15 11.18
CA ARG A 164 9.63 0.74 12.22
C ARG A 164 9.28 2.21 12.02
N VAL A 165 9.03 2.65 10.78
CA VAL A 165 8.72 4.05 10.50
C VAL A 165 7.25 4.32 10.82
N ASP A 166 7.02 5.19 11.80
CA ASP A 166 5.68 5.74 12.06
C ASP A 166 5.19 6.50 10.82
N TRP A 167 3.94 6.28 10.44
CA TRP A 167 3.40 6.81 9.18
C TRP A 167 3.29 8.34 9.18
N ARG A 168 3.07 8.99 10.33
CA ARG A 168 3.01 10.45 10.43
C ARG A 168 4.38 11.06 10.23
N ASP A 169 5.40 10.45 10.85
CA ASP A 169 6.79 10.87 10.68
C ASP A 169 7.27 10.62 9.24
N GLY A 170 6.92 9.49 8.65
CA GLY A 170 7.23 9.20 7.26
C GLY A 170 6.59 10.19 6.28
N ILE A 171 5.32 10.56 6.48
CA ILE A 171 4.66 11.59 5.64
C ILE A 171 5.34 12.95 5.83
N ARG A 172 5.68 13.34 7.06
CA ARG A 172 6.39 14.59 7.32
C ARG A 172 7.72 14.62 6.55
N ARG A 173 8.51 13.54 6.63
CA ARG A 173 9.79 13.41 5.89
C ARG A 173 9.59 13.50 4.38
N GLN A 174 8.59 12.80 3.85
CA GLN A 174 8.24 12.87 2.44
C GLN A 174 7.93 14.31 2.00
N LEU A 175 7.11 15.04 2.74
CA LEU A 175 6.77 16.42 2.39
C LEU A 175 7.96 17.37 2.53
N GLN A 176 8.80 17.19 3.56
CA GLN A 176 10.05 17.95 3.71
C GLN A 176 11.00 17.75 2.52
N ALA A 177 11.03 16.55 1.95
CA ALA A 177 11.88 16.24 0.80
C ALA A 177 11.32 16.76 -0.53
N LEU A 178 10.00 16.65 -0.72
CA LEU A 178 9.37 16.86 -2.03
C LEU A 178 8.69 18.22 -2.21
N ALA A 179 8.20 18.83 -1.12
CA ALA A 179 7.49 20.11 -1.14
C ALA A 179 7.68 20.87 0.20
N PRO A 180 8.93 21.20 0.59
CA PRO A 180 9.20 21.89 1.85
C PRO A 180 8.45 23.23 1.97
N GLU A 181 8.13 23.88 0.86
CA GLU A 181 7.42 25.15 0.79
C GLU A 181 5.94 25.09 1.20
N VAL A 182 5.33 23.91 1.26
CA VAL A 182 3.93 23.75 1.70
C VAL A 182 3.79 23.55 3.21
N LEU A 183 4.90 23.37 3.92
CA LEU A 183 4.90 23.14 5.36
C LEU A 183 4.76 24.46 6.14
N LYS A 184 4.01 24.42 7.25
CA LYS A 184 3.88 25.54 8.20
C LYS A 184 5.15 25.79 9.02
#